data_AF-A0A6L6G8D0-F1
#
_entry.id   AF-A0A6L6G8D0-F1
#
_cell.length_a   1.000
_cell.length_b   1.000
_cell.length_c   1.000
_cell.angle_alpha   90.00
_cell.angle_beta   90.00
_cell.angle_gamma   90.00
#
_symmetry.space_group_name_H-M   'P 1'
#
loop_
_entity.id
_entity.type
_entity.pdbx_description
1 polymer ?
#
loop_
_entity_poly.entity_id
_entity_poly.type
_entity_poly.pdbx_seq_one_letter_code
_entity_poly.pdbx_strand_id
1 'polypeptide(L)'
;MLKLLSAIQKTQLYQSDVQLKQVIKAAIDSLNKGGDPDIAMVLLAPFLDQYLISNPCQELIDLQLYLLRGSNKYRGIINITGWFH
;
A
#
# COMPACT_ATOMS: atom_id res chain seq x y z
N MET A 1 -1.63 9.82 0.94
CA MET A 1 -1.30 8.61 1.72
C MET A 1 -2.30 8.35 2.85
N LEU A 2 -2.28 9.10 3.97
CA LEU A 2 -3.15 8.85 5.14
C LEU A 2 -4.65 8.73 4.80
N LYS A 3 -5.19 9.60 3.93
CA LYS A 3 -6.59 9.51 3.47
C LYS A 3 -6.93 8.17 2.80
N LEU A 4 -6.02 7.62 2.01
CA LEU A 4 -6.22 6.32 1.33
C LEU A 4 -6.15 5.16 2.32
N LEU A 5 -5.20 5.21 3.25
CA LEU A 5 -5.09 4.20 4.32
C LEU A 5 -6.33 4.21 5.22
N SER A 6 -6.85 5.38 5.58
CA SER A 6 -8.11 5.49 6.32
C SER A 6 -9.34 5.05 5.53
N ALA A 7 -9.32 5.11 4.20
CA ALA A 7 -10.39 4.55 3.37
C ALA A 7 -10.36 3.03 3.41
N ILE A 8 -9.17 2.42 3.32
CA ILE A 8 -9.00 0.96 3.43
C ILE A 8 -9.51 0.43 4.77
N GLN A 9 -9.34 1.19 5.87
CA GLN A 9 -9.87 0.80 7.19
C GLN A 9 -11.40 0.60 7.23
N LYS A 10 -12.13 1.21 6.29
CA LYS A 10 -13.59 1.09 6.18
C LYS A 10 -14.03 -0.10 5.33
N THR A 11 -13.11 -0.77 4.64
CA THR A 11 -13.42 -1.91 3.77
C THR A 11 -13.68 -3.18 4.57
N GLN A 12 -14.52 -4.07 4.04
CA GLN A 12 -14.77 -5.37 4.65
C GLN A 12 -13.52 -6.25 4.66
N LEU A 13 -12.66 -6.12 3.64
CA LEU A 13 -11.36 -6.80 3.59
C LEU A 13 -10.49 -6.43 4.79
N TYR A 14 -10.39 -5.14 5.13
CA TYR A 14 -9.71 -4.71 6.34
C TYR A 14 -10.35 -5.30 7.58
N GLN A 15 -11.68 -5.44 7.66
CA GLN A 15 -12.32 -6.01 8.85
C GLN A 15 -12.10 -7.52 9.01
N SER A 16 -11.97 -8.26 7.92
CA SER A 16 -11.80 -9.72 7.92
C SER A 16 -10.35 -10.18 8.02
N ASP A 17 -9.38 -9.39 7.57
CA ASP A 17 -7.98 -9.83 7.50
C ASP A 17 -7.11 -9.21 8.60
N VAL A 18 -6.59 -10.06 9.50
CA VAL A 18 -5.75 -9.64 10.64
C VAL A 18 -4.38 -9.11 10.19
N GLN A 19 -3.78 -9.69 9.15
CA GLN A 19 -2.47 -9.24 8.66
C GLN A 19 -2.61 -7.88 7.99
N LEU A 20 -3.63 -7.69 7.15
CA LEU A 20 -3.93 -6.41 6.52
C LEU A 20 -4.17 -5.33 7.56
N LYS A 21 -4.91 -5.63 8.64
CA LYS A 21 -5.10 -4.69 9.76
C LYS A 21 -3.78 -4.24 10.36
N GLN A 22 -2.89 -5.18 10.67
CA GLN A 22 -1.60 -4.87 11.30
C GLN A 22 -0.73 -4.00 10.39
N VAL A 23 -0.65 -4.35 9.12
CA VAL A 23 0.17 -3.64 8.12
C VAL A 23 -0.33 -2.21 7.89
N ILE A 24 -1.64 -2.05 7.66
CA ILE A 24 -2.25 -0.71 7.45
C ILE A 24 -2.14 0.13 8.73
N LYS A 25 -2.34 -0.46 9.91
CA LYS A 25 -2.18 0.25 11.19
C LYS A 25 -0.74 0.69 11.42
N ALA A 26 0.24 -0.17 11.18
CA ALA A 26 1.66 0.17 11.31
C ALA A 26 2.06 1.30 10.34
N ALA A 27 1.56 1.28 9.10
CA ALA A 27 1.81 2.34 8.14
C ALA A 27 1.20 3.69 8.60
N ILE A 28 -0.04 3.68 9.11
CA ILE A 28 -0.69 4.88 9.66
C ILE A 28 0.07 5.40 10.89
N ASP A 29 0.43 4.52 11.83
CA ASP A 29 1.18 4.89 13.04
C ASP A 29 2.55 5.48 12.71
N SER A 30 3.26 4.92 11.71
CA SER A 30 4.54 5.45 11.24
C SER A 30 4.37 6.86 10.65
N LEU A 31 3.38 7.04 9.76
CA LEU A 31 3.07 8.34 9.17
C LEU A 31 2.65 9.39 10.20
N ASN A 32 1.85 9.01 11.19
CA ASN A 32 1.41 9.91 12.27
C ASN A 32 2.57 10.34 13.18
N LYS A 33 3.62 9.53 13.30
CA LYS A 33 4.84 9.86 14.04
C LYS A 33 5.81 10.75 13.25
N GLY A 34 5.43 11.21 12.05
CA GLY A 34 6.31 11.93 11.14
C GLY A 34 7.28 11.03 10.39
N GLY A 35 7.01 9.72 10.36
CA GLY A 35 7.77 8.76 9.58
C GLY A 35 7.70 9.06 8.09
N ASP A 36 8.75 8.67 7.38
CA ASP A 36 8.87 8.93 5.96
C ASP A 36 7.79 8.15 5.18
N PRO A 37 6.94 8.83 4.40
CA PRO A 37 5.89 8.18 3.65
C PRO A 37 6.43 7.19 2.62
N ASP A 38 7.59 7.43 2.02
CA ASP A 38 8.22 6.54 1.05
C ASP A 38 8.69 5.23 1.70
N ILE A 39 9.12 5.25 2.97
CA ILE A 39 9.40 4.01 3.73
C ILE A 39 8.11 3.21 3.95
N ALA A 40 7.02 3.89 4.34
CA ALA A 40 5.72 3.24 4.49
C ALA A 40 5.22 2.67 3.14
N MET A 41 5.52 3.34 2.02
CA MET A 41 5.19 2.86 0.67
C MET A 41 5.90 1.55 0.33
N VAL A 42 7.21 1.46 0.58
CA VAL A 42 8.01 0.26 0.29
C VAL A 42 7.52 -0.95 1.09
N LEU A 43 7.16 -0.73 2.35
CA LEU A 43 6.61 -1.80 3.21
C LEU A 43 5.23 -2.28 2.74
N LEU A 44 4.40 -1.40 2.16
CA LEU A 44 3.05 -1.73 1.72
C LEU A 44 3.01 -2.40 0.34
N ALA A 45 3.96 -2.11 -0.54
CA ALA A 45 3.99 -2.60 -1.91
C ALA A 45 3.87 -4.14 -2.06
N PRO A 46 4.66 -4.97 -1.36
CA PRO A 46 4.55 -6.43 -1.50
C PRO A 46 3.24 -6.99 -0.94
N PHE A 47 2.70 -6.36 0.12
CA PHE A 47 1.40 -6.76 0.67
C PHE A 47 0.27 -6.45 -0.30
N LEU A 48 0.27 -5.26 -0.90
CA LEU A 48 -0.77 -4.87 -1.84
C LEU A 48 -0.83 -5.80 -3.04
N ASP A 49 0.32 -6.25 -3.54
CA ASP A 49 0.35 -7.18 -4.66
C ASP A 49 -0.34 -8.51 -4.34
N GLN A 50 -0.03 -9.08 -3.18
CA GLN A 50 -0.65 -10.32 -2.70
C GLN A 50 -2.17 -10.19 -2.53
N TYR A 51 -2.63 -9.05 -1.98
CA TYR A 51 -4.05 -8.80 -1.75
C TYR A 51 -4.82 -8.45 -3.03
N LEU A 52 -4.19 -7.80 -4.00
CA LEU A 52 -4.81 -7.49 -5.29
C LEU A 52 -5.08 -8.75 -6.11
N ILE A 53 -4.19 -9.75 -6.03
CA ILE A 53 -4.39 -11.05 -6.67
C ILE A 53 -5.54 -11.82 -6.01
N SER A 54 -5.65 -11.75 -4.68
CA SER A 54 -6.61 -12.56 -3.92
C SER A 54 -7.99 -11.92 -3.79
N ASN A 55 -8.07 -10.59 -3.68
CA ASN A 55 -9.33 -9.88 -3.45
C ASN A 55 -9.22 -8.41 -3.91
N PRO A 56 -9.45 -8.12 -5.21
CA PRO A 56 -9.30 -6.77 -5.75
C PRO A 56 -10.38 -5.84 -5.19
N CYS A 57 -9.97 -4.87 -4.38
CA CYS A 57 -10.83 -3.77 -3.90
C CYS A 57 -10.34 -2.44 -4.48
N GLN A 58 -11.28 -1.54 -4.81
CA GLN A 58 -10.96 -0.23 -5.41
C GLN A 58 -9.97 0.57 -4.56
N GLU A 59 -10.12 0.54 -3.24
CA GLU A 59 -9.23 1.25 -2.32
C GLU A 59 -7.80 0.72 -2.32
N LEU A 60 -7.62 -0.59 -2.55
CA LEU A 60 -6.28 -1.19 -2.71
C LEU A 60 -5.67 -0.83 -4.06
N ILE A 61 -6.48 -0.79 -5.12
CA ILE A 61 -6.06 -0.36 -6.46
C ILE A 61 -5.65 1.11 -6.43
N ASP A 62 -6.45 1.99 -5.81
CA ASP A 62 -6.13 3.40 -5.64
C ASP A 62 -4.85 3.59 -4.82
N LEU A 63 -4.65 2.78 -3.77
CA LEU A 63 -3.41 2.79 -3.02
C LEU A 63 -2.23 2.36 -3.90
N GLN A 64 -2.33 1.27 -4.66
CA GLN A 64 -1.27 0.82 -5.56
C GLN A 64 -0.96 1.87 -6.64
N LEU A 65 -1.96 2.50 -7.24
CA LEU A 65 -1.77 3.58 -8.21
C LEU A 65 -1.09 4.80 -7.58
N TYR A 66 -1.44 5.15 -6.35
CA TYR A 66 -0.76 6.19 -5.59
C TYR A 66 0.70 5.82 -5.31
N LEU A 67 0.98 4.56 -4.96
CA LEU A 67 2.34 4.06 -4.76
C LEU A 67 3.16 4.10 -6.06
N LEU A 68 2.59 3.68 -7.20
CA LEU A 68 3.26 3.73 -8.50
C LEU A 68 3.57 5.18 -8.92
N ARG A 69 2.67 6.13 -8.63
CA ARG A 69 2.89 7.56 -8.87
C ARG A 69 3.99 8.15 -7.97
N GLY A 70 4.09 7.72 -6.71
CA GLY A 70 5.18 8.11 -5.80
C GLY A 70 6.52 7.48 -6.19
N SER A 71 6.52 6.19 -6.52
CA SER A 71 7.70 5.41 -6.92
C SER A 71 8.31 5.86 -8.25
N ASN A 72 7.55 6.53 -9.14
CA ASN A 72 8.10 7.24 -10.30
C ASN A 72 9.22 8.25 -9.93
N LYS A 73 9.28 8.72 -8.68
CA LYS A 73 10.35 9.56 -8.15
C LYS A 73 11.64 8.79 -7.82
N TYR A 74 11.54 7.47 -7.63
CA TYR A 74 12.61 6.51 -7.32
C TYR A 74 12.89 5.52 -8.48
N ARG A 75 12.28 5.72 -9.66
CA ARG A 75 12.46 4.89 -10.88
C ARG A 75 13.87 4.86 -11.46
N GLY A 76 14.85 5.49 -10.80
CA GLY A 76 16.27 5.22 -11.03
C GLY A 76 16.79 3.96 -10.32
N ILE A 77 16.05 3.39 -9.35
CA ILE A 77 16.56 2.33 -8.46
C ILE A 77 15.81 1.00 -8.62
N ILE A 78 14.51 1.00 -8.92
CA ILE A 78 13.73 -0.25 -9.02
C ILE A 78 13.38 -0.53 -10.46
N ASN A 79 14.18 -1.41 -11.07
CA ASN A 79 14.05 -1.92 -12.41
C ASN A 79 12.63 -2.49 -12.63
N ILE A 80 11.86 -1.86 -13.51
CA ILE A 80 10.55 -2.34 -13.98
C ILE A 80 10.83 -3.44 -15.01
N THR A 81 11.18 -4.64 -14.56
CA THR A 81 11.45 -5.78 -15.45
C THR A 81 10.70 -7.05 -15.05
N GLY A 82 9.54 -6.95 -14.40
CA GLY A 82 8.83 -8.16 -13.94
C GLY A 82 7.31 -8.16 -13.94
N TRP A 83 6.63 -7.09 -14.36
CA TRP A 83 5.16 -6.99 -14.23
C TRP A 83 4.37 -7.47 -15.45
N PHE A 84 5.04 -8.04 -16.45
CA PHE A 84 4.42 -8.69 -17.59
C PHE A 84 5.25 -9.90 -18.00
N HIS A 85 5.10 -11.03 -17.31
CA HIS A 85 5.33 -12.36 -17.87
C HIS A 85 4.42 -13.36 -17.18
#